data_AF-A0A7J2RCA4-F1
#
_entry.id   AF-A0A7J2RCA4-F1
#
_cell.length_a   1.000
_cell.length_b   1.000
_cell.length_c   1.000
_cell.angle_alpha   90.00
_cell.angle_beta   90.00
_cell.angle_gamma   90.00
#
_symmetry.space_group_name_H-M   'P 1'
#
loop_
_entity.id
_entity.type
_entity.pdbx_description
1 polymer ?
#
loop_
_entity_poly.entity_id
_entity_poly.type
_entity_poly.pdbx_seq_one_letter_code
_entity_poly.pdbx_strand_id
1 'polypeptide(L)'
;LINECPKEDLSKLIVYACGPEKMIYKVFQICEKYDIELQASLERIMRCGCGLCGLCAIDPLGLLVCKDGPIFSSKELRKMGDFGKYRRDFTGKKITLN
;
A
#
# COMPACT_ATOMS: atom_id res chain seq x y z
N LEU A 1 -22.73 4.21 3.19
CA LEU A 1 -21.63 5.21 3.15
C LEU A 1 -21.33 5.68 1.72
N ILE A 2 -20.53 4.97 0.90
CA ILE A 2 -20.15 5.47 -0.45
C ILE A 2 -21.37 5.62 -1.39
N ASN A 3 -22.34 4.72 -1.29
CA ASN A 3 -23.57 4.76 -2.10
C ASN A 3 -24.58 5.82 -1.64
N GLU A 4 -24.34 6.48 -0.50
CA GLU A 4 -25.25 7.44 0.12
C GLU A 4 -24.69 8.88 0.05
N CYS A 5 -23.40 9.06 -0.26
CA CYS A 5 -22.78 10.37 -0.43
C CYS A 5 -22.88 10.88 -1.88
N PRO A 6 -23.24 12.16 -2.11
CA PRO A 6 -23.12 12.81 -3.41
C PRO A 6 -21.67 12.76 -3.92
N LYS A 7 -21.48 12.66 -5.25
CA LYS A 7 -20.15 12.54 -5.85
C LYS A 7 -19.25 13.75 -5.55
N GLU A 8 -19.78 14.98 -5.48
CA GLU A 8 -18.98 16.17 -5.12
C GLU A 8 -18.41 16.14 -3.70
N ASP A 9 -19.00 15.36 -2.78
CA ASP A 9 -18.51 15.28 -1.40
C ASP A 9 -17.49 14.15 -1.22
N LEU A 10 -17.52 13.13 -2.09
CA LEU A 10 -16.54 12.04 -2.07
C LEU A 10 -15.11 12.53 -2.38
N SER A 11 -14.96 13.53 -3.26
CA SER A 11 -13.66 14.11 -3.61
C SER A 11 -13.01 14.90 -2.46
N LYS A 12 -13.76 15.21 -1.39
CA LYS A 12 -13.25 15.88 -0.18
C LYS A 12 -12.86 14.89 0.92
N LEU A 13 -13.11 13.59 0.72
CA LEU A 13 -12.80 12.55 1.70
C LEU A 13 -11.38 12.04 1.50
N ILE A 14 -10.75 11.68 2.61
CA ILE A 14 -9.48 10.98 2.63
C ILE A 14 -9.68 9.67 3.39
N VAL A 15 -9.28 8.57 2.78
CA VAL A 15 -9.29 7.24 3.38
C VAL A 15 -7.91 6.94 3.95
N TYR A 16 -7.89 6.39 5.16
CA TYR A 16 -6.70 5.83 5.78
C TYR A 16 -6.91 4.33 5.94
N ALA A 17 -5.94 3.53 5.50
CA ALA A 17 -6.03 2.07 5.58
C ALA A 17 -4.76 1.46 6.19
N CYS A 18 -4.95 0.49 7.08
CA CYS A 18 -3.92 -0.39 7.61
C CYS A 18 -4.48 -1.81 7.71
N GLY A 19 -3.62 -2.82 7.65
CA GLY A 19 -4.00 -4.23 7.71
C GLY A 19 -3.45 -5.06 6.54
N PRO A 20 -4.00 -6.27 6.31
CA PRO A 20 -3.48 -7.17 5.29
C PRO A 20 -3.43 -6.51 3.92
N GLU A 21 -2.30 -6.62 3.23
CA GLU A 21 -2.08 -5.91 1.97
C GLU A 21 -3.13 -6.21 0.90
N LYS A 22 -3.69 -7.43 0.87
CA LYS A 22 -4.82 -7.75 -0.01
C LYS A 22 -6.06 -6.90 0.28
N MET A 23 -6.37 -6.70 1.56
CA MET A 23 -7.49 -5.87 1.98
C MET A 23 -7.24 -4.42 1.54
N ILE A 24 -6.04 -3.90 1.81
CA ILE A 24 -5.65 -2.54 1.39
C ILE A 24 -5.71 -2.41 -0.14
N TYR A 25 -5.28 -3.42 -0.88
CA TYR A 25 -5.38 -3.42 -2.34
C TYR A 25 -6.84 -3.31 -2.82
N LYS A 26 -7.78 -4.00 -2.16
CA LYS A 26 -9.22 -3.84 -2.45
C LYS A 26 -9.75 -2.45 -2.09
N VAL A 27 -9.33 -1.88 -0.96
CA VAL A 27 -9.65 -0.49 -0.59
C VAL A 27 -9.11 0.48 -1.63
N PHE A 28 -7.86 0.31 -2.07
CA PHE A 28 -7.25 1.09 -3.13
C PHE A 28 -8.06 1.01 -4.43
N GLN A 29 -8.48 -0.18 -4.87
CA GLN A 29 -9.34 -0.34 -6.06
C GLN A 29 -10.66 0.43 -5.94
N ILE A 30 -11.26 0.45 -4.75
CA ILE A 30 -12.48 1.24 -4.49
C ILE A 30 -12.15 2.73 -4.56
N CYS A 31 -11.09 3.19 -3.89
CA CYS A 31 -10.70 4.60 -3.87
C CYS A 31 -10.38 5.12 -5.28
N GLU A 32 -9.66 4.34 -6.11
CA GLU A 32 -9.39 4.68 -7.51
C GLU A 32 -10.67 4.79 -8.35
N LYS A 33 -11.67 3.93 -8.10
CA LYS A 33 -12.94 3.96 -8.83
C LYS A 33 -13.76 5.22 -8.53
N TYR A 34 -13.70 5.72 -7.30
CA TYR A 34 -14.49 6.86 -6.84
C TYR A 34 -13.69 8.16 -6.73
N ASP A 35 -12.42 8.17 -7.19
CA ASP A 35 -11.49 9.31 -7.10
C ASP A 35 -11.34 9.85 -5.67
N ILE A 36 -11.19 8.94 -4.71
CA ILE A 36 -11.00 9.25 -3.29
C ILE A 36 -9.52 9.15 -2.95
N GLU A 37 -8.99 10.14 -2.23
CA GLU A 37 -7.60 10.10 -1.78
C GLU A 37 -7.39 8.99 -0.73
N LEU A 38 -6.31 8.21 -0.86
CA LEU A 38 -5.96 7.13 0.05
C LEU A 38 -4.52 7.30 0.56
N GLN A 39 -4.37 7.11 1.87
CA GLN A 39 -3.10 6.91 2.55
C GLN A 39 -3.10 5.50 3.15
N ALA A 40 -2.16 4.66 2.74
CA ALA A 40 -2.08 3.27 3.16
C ALA A 40 -0.80 2.98 3.94
N SER A 41 -0.94 2.41 5.13
CA SER A 41 0.19 1.86 5.88
C SER A 41 0.47 0.45 5.39
N LEU A 42 1.63 0.26 4.73
CA LEU A 42 2.04 -1.05 4.23
C LEU A 42 2.92 -1.79 5.24
N GLU A 43 2.65 -3.08 5.40
CA GLU A 43 3.43 -3.98 6.24
C GLU A 43 4.31 -4.89 5.39
N ARG A 44 5.63 -4.77 5.57
CA ARG A 44 6.64 -5.67 4.98
C ARG A 44 7.55 -6.20 6.08
N ILE A 45 8.25 -7.29 5.83
CA ILE A 45 9.20 -7.84 6.81
C ILE A 45 10.37 -6.86 6.96
N MET A 46 10.45 -6.23 8.12
CA MET A 46 11.54 -5.35 8.51
C MET A 46 12.53 -6.12 9.37
N ARG A 47 13.63 -6.60 8.78
CA ARG A 47 14.68 -7.29 9.55
C ARG A 47 15.57 -6.32 10.31
N CYS A 48 16.10 -5.30 9.62
CA CYS A 48 16.97 -4.31 10.25
C CYS A 48 16.23 -3.09 10.79
N GLY A 49 15.08 -2.72 10.23
CA GLY A 49 14.33 -1.50 10.61
C GLY A 49 15.00 -0.16 10.28
N CYS A 50 16.29 -0.14 9.90
CA CYS A 50 17.08 1.07 9.67
C CYS A 50 17.57 1.26 8.22
N GLY A 51 16.96 0.57 7.25
CA GLY A 51 17.27 0.75 5.82
C GLY A 51 18.52 0.05 5.29
N LEU A 52 19.12 -0.88 6.05
CA LEU A 52 20.36 -1.58 5.63
C LEU A 52 20.12 -2.86 4.81
N CYS A 53 19.13 -3.67 5.18
CA CYS A 53 18.99 -5.02 4.62
C CYS A 53 18.15 -5.11 3.34
N GLY A 54 17.34 -4.09 3.01
CA GLY A 54 16.47 -4.07 1.83
C GLY A 54 15.30 -5.07 1.83
N LEU A 55 15.10 -5.87 2.89
CA LEU A 55 14.04 -6.89 2.90
C LEU A 55 12.62 -6.29 2.77
N CYS A 56 12.44 -5.08 3.29
CA CYS A 56 11.21 -4.32 3.19
C CYS A 56 11.11 -3.45 1.92
N ALA A 57 11.88 -3.75 0.86
CA ALA A 57 11.85 -3.00 -0.38
C ALA A 57 10.55 -3.22 -1.16
N ILE A 58 10.08 -2.15 -1.81
CA ILE A 58 8.94 -2.10 -2.72
C ILE A 58 9.46 -2.17 -4.16
N ASP A 59 8.94 -3.11 -4.94
CA ASP A 59 9.32 -3.27 -6.35
C ASP A 59 8.42 -2.45 -7.29
N PRO A 60 8.94 -1.93 -8.42
CA PRO A 60 10.35 -1.82 -8.79
C PRO A 60 11.03 -0.57 -8.21
N LEU A 61 10.32 0.22 -7.40
CA LEU A 61 10.75 1.56 -6.98
C LEU A 61 11.98 1.58 -6.06
N GLY A 62 12.27 0.46 -5.38
CA GLY A 62 13.38 0.35 -4.44
C GLY A 62 13.15 1.07 -3.11
N LEU A 63 11.96 1.66 -2.90
CA LEU A 63 11.58 2.32 -1.66
C LEU A 63 11.55 1.30 -0.51
N LEU A 64 12.10 1.68 0.65
CA LEU A 64 12.17 0.84 1.83
C LEU A 64 11.05 1.23 2.80
N VAL A 65 10.14 0.32 3.12
CA VAL A 65 9.02 0.63 4.03
C VAL A 65 9.51 1.15 5.39
N CYS A 66 10.64 0.67 5.91
CA CYS A 66 11.20 1.13 7.18
C CYS A 66 11.84 2.53 7.16
N LYS A 67 12.10 3.11 5.98
CA LYS A 67 12.81 4.39 5.83
C LYS A 67 12.00 5.42 5.06
N ASP A 68 11.42 5.02 3.93
CA ASP A 68 10.65 5.87 3.02
C ASP A 68 9.15 5.78 3.30
N GLY A 69 8.71 4.72 4.00
CA GLY A 69 7.32 4.51 4.43
C GLY A 69 7.12 4.77 5.94
N PRO A 70 6.19 4.06 6.61
CA PRO A 70 5.34 2.97 6.10
C PRO A 70 4.06 3.44 5.40
N ILE A 71 3.78 4.74 5.38
CA ILE A 71 2.58 5.33 4.79
C ILE A 71 2.88 5.72 3.34
N PHE A 72 2.06 5.26 2.41
CA PHE A 72 2.16 5.58 0.99
C PHE A 72 0.82 6.09 0.44
N SER A 73 0.89 7.08 -0.45
CA SER A 73 -0.25 7.69 -1.12
C SER A 73 -0.77 6.86 -2.30
N SER A 74 -2.01 7.10 -2.76
CA SER A 74 -2.55 6.50 -4.00
C SER A 74 -1.60 6.67 -5.21
N LYS A 75 -0.90 7.79 -5.30
CA LYS A 75 0.06 8.09 -6.38
C LYS A 75 1.26 7.15 -6.35
N GLU A 76 1.75 6.80 -5.17
CA GLU A 76 2.87 5.86 -4.99
C GLU A 76 2.41 4.43 -5.19
N LEU A 77 1.26 4.04 -4.61
CA LEU A 77 0.68 2.71 -4.75
C LEU A 77 0.46 2.32 -6.22
N ARG A 78 0.01 3.26 -7.07
CA ARG A 78 -0.12 3.06 -8.53
C ARG A 78 1.18 2.61 -9.22
N LYS A 79 2.33 3.02 -8.69
CA LYS A 79 3.65 2.75 -9.26
C LYS A 79 4.28 1.47 -8.72
N MET A 80 3.69 0.85 -7.69
CA MET A 80 4.19 -0.37 -7.08
C MET A 80 3.82 -1.59 -7.93
N GLY A 81 4.81 -2.33 -8.39
CA GLY A 81 4.62 -3.54 -9.19
C GLY A 81 4.19 -4.75 -8.34
N ASP A 82 4.58 -4.78 -7.07
CA ASP A 82 4.35 -5.87 -6.11
C ASP A 82 3.06 -5.72 -5.28
N PHE A 83 2.55 -4.49 -5.14
CA PHE A 83 1.40 -4.17 -4.30
C PHE A 83 0.18 -5.01 -4.64
N GLY A 84 -0.33 -5.75 -3.64
CA GLY A 84 -1.47 -6.65 -3.79
C GLY A 84 -1.20 -7.95 -4.55
N LYS A 85 0.04 -8.18 -5.02
CA LYS A 85 0.42 -9.36 -5.79
C LYS A 85 1.34 -10.28 -5.00
N TYR A 86 2.45 -9.76 -4.48
CA TYR A 86 3.45 -10.55 -3.78
C TYR A 86 4.15 -9.75 -2.69
N ARG A 87 4.85 -10.46 -1.82
CA ARG A 87 5.75 -9.90 -0.80
C ARG A 87 7.00 -10.76 -0.66
N ARG A 88 7.99 -10.30 0.11
CA ARG A 88 9.16 -11.12 0.48
C ARG A 88 8.89 -11.83 1.81
N ASP A 89 9.28 -13.09 1.91
CA ASP A 89 9.31 -13.83 3.19
C ASP A 89 10.58 -13.49 4.00
N PHE A 90 10.76 -14.13 5.16
CA PHE A 90 11.89 -13.82 6.05
C PHE A 90 13.27 -14.13 5.43
N THR A 91 13.32 -14.97 4.41
CA THR A 91 14.53 -15.31 3.64
C THR A 91 14.78 -14.36 2.47
N GLY A 92 13.81 -13.50 2.14
CA GLY A 92 13.85 -12.62 0.97
C GLY A 92 13.22 -13.20 -0.29
N LYS A 93 12.69 -14.44 -0.23
CA LYS A 93 12.02 -15.08 -1.35
C LYS A 93 10.67 -14.39 -1.62
N LYS A 94 10.37 -14.12 -2.89
CA LYS A 94 9.06 -13.59 -3.29
C LYS A 94 7.99 -14.67 -3.13
N ILE A 95 6.94 -14.33 -2.40
CA ILE A 95 5.76 -15.17 -2.14
C ILE A 95 4.51 -14.42 -2.59
N THR A 96 3.63 -15.11 -3.31
CA THR A 96 2.33 -14.56 -3.73
C THR A 96 1.47 -14.27 -2.52
N LEU A 97 0.72 -13.18 -2.57
CA LEU A 97 -0.32 -12.92 -1.59
C LEU A 97 -1.50 -13.83 -1.93
N ASN A 98 -1.92 -14.67 -0.98
CA ASN A 98 -3.12 -15.53 -1.06
C ASN A 98 -4.32 -14.92 -0.37
#